data_AF-A0A1C5I4C1-F1
#
_entry.id   AF-A0A1C5I4C1-F1
#
_cell.length_a   1.000
_cell.length_b   1.000
_cell.length_c   1.000
_cell.angle_alpha   90.00
_cell.angle_beta   90.00
_cell.angle_gamma   90.00
#
_symmetry.space_group_name_H-M   'P 1'
#
loop_
_entity.id
_entity.type
_entity.pdbx_description
1 polymer ?
#
loop_
_entity_poly.entity_id
_entity_poly.type
_entity_poly.pdbx_seq_one_letter_code
_entity_poly.pdbx_strand_id
1 'polypeptide(L)'
;MSRRIKRLRGAAKETAVLLLSVFYAITSAGLYQLRVTHRITHRPPHSAPEGGRIAVSPRRARVPAAIRLERGSEVNYTEFIQSVAARPKVPPGQAEPITRATLETLAERITGGQARDLASQLPEELRGLVRRPTEDPERFGLAEFFGRVQSRAGVDRQAATDGAQAVLDTLRESASAKEYGDLVDQLPQEFWQLTGPGTGRLEPRRVGT
;
A
#
# COMPACT_ATOMS: atom_id res chain seq x y z
N MET A 1 -27.83 -28.92 -37.64
CA MET A 1 -28.08 -27.49 -37.39
C MET A 1 -28.28 -27.25 -35.89
N SER A 2 -27.20 -27.25 -35.09
CA SER A 2 -27.32 -27.09 -33.63
C SER A 2 -26.04 -26.49 -33.04
N ARG A 3 -25.78 -25.22 -33.37
CA ARG A 3 -24.69 -24.41 -32.80
C ARG A 3 -25.12 -22.94 -32.77
N ARG A 4 -26.12 -22.58 -31.94
CA ARG A 4 -26.47 -21.15 -31.81
C ARG A 4 -27.20 -20.72 -30.53
N ILE A 5 -27.06 -21.44 -29.40
CA ILE A 5 -27.74 -21.04 -28.15
C ILE A 5 -26.85 -21.13 -26.89
N LYS A 6 -25.53 -20.99 -27.04
CA LYS A 6 -24.60 -20.94 -25.89
C LYS A 6 -23.59 -19.81 -25.97
N ARG A 7 -23.97 -18.69 -26.60
CA ARG A 7 -23.17 -17.46 -26.72
C ARG A 7 -23.91 -16.22 -26.17
N LEU A 8 -24.57 -16.30 -25.02
CA LEU A 8 -25.16 -15.09 -24.38
C LEU A 8 -25.12 -15.14 -22.84
N ARG A 9 -24.13 -15.79 -22.23
CA ARG A 9 -23.98 -15.81 -20.76
C ARG A 9 -22.53 -15.65 -20.27
N GLY A 10 -21.68 -15.04 -21.09
CA GLY A 10 -20.29 -14.70 -20.76
C GLY A 10 -20.03 -13.20 -20.66
N ALA A 11 -20.69 -12.39 -21.51
CA ALA A 11 -20.40 -10.95 -21.63
C ALA A 11 -20.99 -10.06 -20.52
N ALA A 12 -21.80 -10.61 -19.60
CA ALA A 12 -22.41 -9.83 -18.52
C ALA A 12 -21.59 -9.84 -17.20
N LYS A 13 -20.52 -10.64 -17.11
CA LYS A 13 -19.68 -10.69 -15.90
C LYS A 13 -18.43 -9.83 -16.02
N GLU A 14 -17.94 -9.56 -17.23
CA GLU A 14 -16.74 -8.74 -17.46
C GLU A 14 -17.03 -7.24 -17.36
N THR A 15 -18.26 -6.80 -17.59
CA THR A 15 -18.66 -5.39 -17.41
C THR A 15 -18.91 -5.00 -15.95
N ALA A 16 -19.28 -5.96 -15.09
CA ALA A 16 -19.53 -5.71 -13.67
C ALA A 16 -18.25 -5.45 -12.87
N VAL A 17 -17.12 -6.07 -13.24
CA VAL A 17 -15.83 -5.89 -12.53
C VAL A 17 -15.19 -4.54 -12.89
N LEU A 18 -15.27 -4.11 -14.15
CA LEU A 18 -14.79 -2.79 -14.55
C LEU A 18 -15.64 -1.66 -13.97
N LEU A 19 -16.96 -1.85 -13.85
CA LEU A 19 -17.82 -0.88 -13.20
C LEU A 19 -17.56 -0.79 -11.68
N LEU A 20 -17.23 -1.89 -11.00
CA LEU A 20 -16.93 -1.86 -9.56
C LEU A 20 -15.61 -1.10 -9.26
N SER A 21 -14.59 -1.23 -10.11
CA SER A 21 -13.33 -0.48 -9.96
C SER A 21 -13.48 1.02 -10.26
N VAL A 22 -14.34 1.40 -11.21
CA VAL A 22 -14.59 2.82 -11.53
C VAL A 22 -15.57 3.47 -10.53
N PHE A 23 -16.53 2.72 -9.98
CA PHE A 23 -17.46 3.26 -8.96
C PHE A 23 -16.76 3.51 -7.61
N TYR A 24 -15.74 2.73 -7.25
CA TYR A 24 -14.96 2.95 -6.04
C TYR A 24 -14.11 4.24 -6.12
N ALA A 25 -13.65 4.63 -7.32
CA ALA A 25 -12.90 5.87 -7.54
C ALA A 25 -13.78 7.14 -7.46
N ILE A 26 -15.07 7.05 -7.82
CA ILE A 26 -15.98 8.23 -7.84
C ILE A 26 -16.60 8.51 -6.46
N THR A 27 -16.70 7.51 -5.58
CA THR A 27 -17.24 7.71 -4.21
C THR A 27 -16.20 8.22 -3.22
N SER A 28 -14.92 8.27 -3.59
CA SER A 28 -13.83 8.86 -2.78
C SER A 28 -13.78 10.40 -2.83
N ALA A 29 -14.59 11.04 -3.68
CA ALA A 29 -14.58 12.49 -3.88
C ALA A 29 -15.92 13.13 -3.45
N GLY A 30 -16.26 13.02 -2.17
CA GLY A 30 -17.31 13.85 -1.61
C GLY A 30 -17.97 13.26 -0.38
N LEU A 31 -17.46 13.59 0.80
CA LEU A 31 -18.25 13.97 1.98
C LEU A 31 -17.38 14.13 3.23
N TYR A 32 -16.46 15.09 3.27
CA TYR A 32 -16.01 15.68 4.55
C TYR A 32 -15.64 17.15 4.34
N GLN A 33 -16.65 18.02 4.21
CA GLN A 33 -16.50 19.44 4.51
C GLN A 33 -17.45 19.78 5.65
N LEU A 34 -16.91 19.72 6.86
CA LEU A 34 -17.62 20.11 8.07
C LEU A 34 -17.78 21.64 8.07
N ARG A 35 -19.04 22.08 8.15
CA ARG A 35 -19.44 23.47 8.41
C ARG A 35 -18.69 24.03 9.63
N VAL A 36 -17.99 25.14 9.44
CA VAL A 36 -17.79 26.14 10.50
C VAL A 36 -18.51 27.40 10.05
N THR A 37 -19.65 27.67 10.68
CA THR A 37 -20.36 28.95 10.54
C THR A 37 -19.68 29.98 11.42
N HIS A 38 -19.06 31.00 10.85
CA HIS A 38 -18.96 32.29 11.54
C HIS A 38 -19.31 33.43 10.58
N ARG A 39 -20.48 33.99 10.84
CA ARG A 39 -21.05 35.19 10.25
C ARG A 39 -20.35 36.39 10.88
N ILE A 40 -19.53 37.10 10.11
CA ILE A 40 -19.11 38.46 10.46
C ILE A 40 -19.61 39.38 9.36
N THR A 41 -20.68 40.09 9.69
CA THR A 41 -21.21 41.23 8.95
C THR A 41 -20.32 42.44 9.21
N HIS A 42 -19.74 43.08 8.18
CA HIS A 42 -20.16 44.38 7.66
C HIS A 42 -19.16 44.94 6.62
N ARG A 43 -19.69 45.71 5.65
CA ARG A 43 -19.04 46.41 4.54
C ARG A 43 -18.84 47.92 4.92
N PRO A 44 -17.93 48.73 4.27
CA PRO A 44 -17.16 49.84 4.87
C PRO A 44 -17.77 51.24 4.64
N PRO A 45 -17.03 52.34 4.88
CA PRO A 45 -16.43 53.03 3.72
C PRO A 45 -15.05 53.73 3.93
N HIS A 46 -14.43 54.00 2.76
CA HIS A 46 -13.41 54.98 2.36
C HIS A 46 -12.86 56.02 3.36
N SER A 47 -11.54 56.21 3.36
CA SER A 47 -10.84 57.43 2.86
C SER A 47 -9.30 57.29 2.98
N ALA A 48 -8.58 57.68 1.93
CA ALA A 48 -7.13 57.90 1.93
C ALA A 48 -6.81 59.28 2.60
N PRO A 49 -5.54 59.63 2.92
CA PRO A 49 -4.55 59.97 1.89
C PRO A 49 -3.10 59.52 2.16
N GLU A 50 -2.43 59.21 1.06
CA GLU A 50 -1.15 59.76 0.59
C GLU A 50 -0.04 60.15 1.58
N GLY A 51 1.16 59.56 1.38
CA GLY A 51 2.43 60.18 1.72
C GLY A 51 3.46 59.22 2.33
N GLY A 52 4.49 58.83 1.57
CA GLY A 52 5.67 58.17 2.16
C GLY A 52 6.44 57.27 1.21
N ARG A 53 7.28 57.86 0.37
CA ARG A 53 8.29 57.17 -0.42
C ARG A 53 9.34 56.55 0.51
N ILE A 54 9.45 55.22 0.55
CA ILE A 54 10.73 54.55 0.82
C ILE A 54 10.88 53.41 -0.20
N ALA A 55 11.85 53.60 -1.09
CA ALA A 55 12.35 52.58 -1.99
C ALA A 55 13.05 51.48 -1.17
N VAL A 56 12.52 50.26 -1.23
CA VAL A 56 13.27 49.06 -0.87
C VAL A 56 13.18 48.11 -2.06
N SER A 57 14.30 47.96 -2.76
CA SER A 57 14.45 46.96 -3.82
C SER A 57 14.32 45.56 -3.20
N PRO A 58 13.36 44.71 -3.59
CA PRO A 58 13.46 43.29 -3.31
C PRO A 58 14.50 42.71 -4.25
N ARG A 59 15.71 42.55 -3.69
CA ARG A 59 16.77 41.70 -4.20
C ARG A 59 16.13 40.40 -4.72
N ARG A 60 16.30 40.11 -6.01
CA ARG A 60 15.83 38.89 -6.70
C ARG A 60 15.86 37.70 -5.75
N ALA A 61 14.69 37.28 -5.29
CA ALA A 61 14.52 35.93 -4.78
C ALA A 61 14.84 35.01 -5.96
N ARG A 62 16.05 34.46 -5.94
CA ARG A 62 16.39 33.29 -6.74
C ARG A 62 15.41 32.22 -6.26
N VAL A 63 14.32 32.05 -6.99
CA VAL A 63 13.43 30.91 -6.84
C VAL A 63 14.36 29.70 -7.05
N PRO A 64 14.67 28.90 -6.01
CA PRO A 64 15.33 27.64 -6.29
C PRO A 64 14.42 26.88 -7.24
N ALA A 65 15.04 26.32 -8.28
CA ALA A 65 14.41 25.56 -9.33
C ALA A 65 13.31 24.67 -8.74
N ALA A 66 12.19 24.63 -9.46
CA ALA A 66 11.11 23.68 -9.27
C ALA A 66 11.62 22.43 -8.58
N ILE A 67 10.96 22.02 -7.48
CA ILE A 67 11.04 20.65 -7.02
C ILE A 67 10.60 19.81 -8.21
N ARG A 68 11.59 19.39 -9.00
CA ARG A 68 11.49 18.23 -9.85
C ARG A 68 11.34 17.12 -8.83
N LEU A 69 10.09 16.84 -8.49
CA LEU A 69 9.72 15.55 -7.94
C LEU A 69 10.17 14.60 -9.04
N GLU A 70 11.37 14.07 -8.86
CA GLU A 70 11.91 12.95 -9.58
C GLU A 70 10.86 11.85 -9.40
N ARG A 71 9.87 11.81 -10.31
CA ARG A 71 8.98 10.67 -10.52
C ARG A 71 9.83 9.58 -11.17
N GLY A 72 10.82 9.11 -10.41
CA GLY A 72 11.31 7.76 -10.53
C GLY A 72 10.24 6.85 -9.96
N SER A 73 10.19 5.64 -10.48
CA SER A 73 9.41 4.50 -10.01
C SER A 73 9.78 4.10 -8.57
N GLU A 74 9.55 4.98 -7.61
CA GLU A 74 9.78 4.76 -6.19
C GLU A 74 8.40 4.58 -5.54
N VAL A 75 8.18 3.41 -4.96
CA VAL A 75 6.95 3.12 -4.21
C VAL A 75 6.86 4.15 -3.10
N ASN A 76 5.81 4.98 -3.12
CA ASN A 76 5.65 6.04 -2.14
C ASN A 76 5.21 5.45 -0.79
N TYR A 77 5.88 5.84 0.30
CA TYR A 77 5.56 5.36 1.65
C TYR A 77 4.08 5.57 2.02
N THR A 78 3.56 6.77 1.75
CA THR A 78 2.17 7.11 2.08
C THR A 78 1.20 6.25 1.27
N GLU A 79 1.47 6.05 -0.02
CA GLU A 79 0.66 5.19 -0.89
C GLU A 79 0.69 3.72 -0.46
N PHE A 80 1.86 3.24 -0.01
CA PHE A 80 2.00 1.88 0.51
C PHE A 80 1.15 1.68 1.77
N ILE A 81 1.29 2.58 2.76
CA ILE A 81 0.51 2.51 4.01
C ILE A 81 -0.99 2.69 3.74
N GLN A 82 -1.37 3.58 2.82
CA GLN A 82 -2.77 3.75 2.41
C GLN A 82 -3.33 2.50 1.73
N SER A 83 -2.56 1.83 0.88
CA SER A 83 -2.95 0.57 0.25
C SER A 83 -3.20 -0.54 1.28
N VAL A 84 -2.40 -0.59 2.35
CA VAL A 84 -2.63 -1.51 3.47
C VAL A 84 -3.88 -1.09 4.26
N ALA A 85 -4.02 0.19 4.60
CA ALA A 85 -5.16 0.71 5.36
C ALA A 85 -6.51 0.59 4.62
N ALA A 86 -6.49 0.58 3.29
CA ALA A 86 -7.68 0.44 2.44
C ALA A 86 -8.28 -0.98 2.48
N ARG A 87 -7.59 -1.96 3.05
CA ARG A 87 -8.10 -3.34 3.15
C ARG A 87 -9.20 -3.41 4.23
N PRO A 88 -10.36 -4.05 3.97
CA PRO A 88 -11.57 -3.97 4.82
C PRO A 88 -11.43 -4.37 6.29
N LYS A 89 -10.34 -5.03 6.68
CA LYS A 89 -10.12 -5.58 8.01
C LYS A 89 -8.89 -5.00 8.72
N VAL A 90 -8.25 -4.00 8.12
CA VAL A 90 -7.14 -3.29 8.73
C VAL A 90 -7.68 -2.06 9.44
N PRO A 91 -7.53 -1.93 10.78
CA PRO A 91 -7.88 -0.70 11.46
C PRO A 91 -7.00 0.45 10.91
N PRO A 92 -7.57 1.58 10.46
CA PRO A 92 -6.80 2.61 9.76
C PRO A 92 -5.60 3.14 10.55
N GLY A 93 -5.76 3.31 11.87
CA GLY A 93 -4.68 3.76 12.77
C GLY A 93 -3.64 2.69 13.09
N GLN A 94 -3.84 1.44 12.65
CA GLN A 94 -2.94 0.31 12.91
C GLN A 94 -2.19 -0.16 11.65
N ALA A 95 -2.47 0.41 10.47
CA ALA A 95 -1.85 -0.02 9.22
C ALA A 95 -0.33 0.12 9.24
N GLU A 96 0.19 1.24 9.72
CA GLU A 96 1.64 1.48 9.87
C GLU A 96 2.31 0.52 10.87
N PRO A 97 1.88 0.41 12.14
CA PRO A 97 2.54 -0.49 13.09
C PRO A 97 2.46 -1.95 12.64
N ILE A 98 1.34 -2.38 12.06
CA ILE A 98 1.21 -3.73 11.47
C ILE A 98 2.17 -3.91 10.29
N THR A 99 2.30 -2.93 9.40
CA THR A 99 3.23 -2.98 8.26
C THR A 99 4.65 -3.18 8.74
N ARG A 100 5.09 -2.34 9.68
CA ARG A 100 6.44 -2.41 10.24
C ARG A 100 6.70 -3.76 10.90
N ALA A 101 5.79 -4.18 11.78
CA ALA A 101 5.87 -5.47 12.46
C ALA A 101 5.94 -6.65 11.49
N THR A 102 5.14 -6.62 10.42
CA THR A 102 5.10 -7.67 9.40
C THR A 102 6.42 -7.75 8.63
N LEU A 103 6.96 -6.60 8.19
CA LEU A 103 8.21 -6.55 7.45
C LEU A 103 9.42 -7.01 8.29
N GLU A 104 9.50 -6.56 9.55
CA GLU A 104 10.54 -7.02 10.48
C GLU A 104 10.46 -8.54 10.69
N THR A 105 9.25 -9.09 10.84
CA THR A 105 9.03 -10.52 11.03
C THR A 105 9.32 -11.33 9.75
N LEU A 106 9.00 -10.79 8.57
CA LEU A 106 9.36 -11.43 7.30
C LEU A 106 10.88 -11.51 7.14
N ALA A 107 11.59 -10.43 7.45
CA ALA A 107 13.04 -10.37 7.36
C ALA A 107 13.74 -11.37 8.30
N GLU A 108 13.12 -11.70 9.43
CA GLU A 108 13.57 -12.80 10.30
C GLU A 108 13.41 -14.17 9.65
N ARG A 109 12.37 -14.34 8.84
CA ARG A 109 11.99 -15.65 8.29
C ARG A 109 12.69 -16.01 6.99
N ILE A 110 13.20 -15.03 6.26
CA ILE A 110 13.85 -15.19 4.95
C ILE A 110 15.37 -15.03 5.07
N THR A 111 16.10 -15.48 4.05
CA THR A 111 17.56 -15.33 4.01
C THR A 111 17.95 -13.86 3.95
N GLY A 112 19.14 -13.53 4.45
CA GLY A 112 19.68 -12.16 4.36
C GLY A 112 19.78 -11.64 2.92
N GLY A 113 20.06 -12.52 1.96
CA GLY A 113 19.96 -12.23 0.52
C GLY A 113 18.56 -11.73 0.13
N GLN A 114 17.52 -12.54 0.36
CA GLN A 114 16.15 -12.15 0.02
C GLN A 114 15.64 -10.94 0.80
N ALA A 115 16.12 -10.73 2.03
CA ALA A 115 15.78 -9.54 2.78
C ALA A 115 16.33 -8.25 2.12
N ARG A 116 17.50 -8.32 1.48
CA ARG A 116 18.07 -7.21 0.68
C ARG A 116 17.31 -7.02 -0.63
N ASP A 117 16.93 -8.10 -1.29
CA ASP A 117 16.13 -8.05 -2.51
C ASP A 117 14.76 -7.42 -2.22
N LEU A 118 14.09 -7.83 -1.15
CA LEU A 118 12.85 -7.22 -0.64
C LEU A 118 13.04 -5.73 -0.33
N ALA A 119 14.14 -5.34 0.31
CA ALA A 119 14.43 -3.92 0.61
C ALA A 119 14.44 -3.05 -0.66
N SER A 120 14.89 -3.58 -1.80
CA SER A 120 14.91 -2.85 -3.06
C SER A 120 13.50 -2.55 -3.62
N GLN A 121 12.49 -3.32 -3.18
CA GLN A 121 11.10 -3.18 -3.60
C GLN A 121 10.27 -2.28 -2.68
N LEU A 122 10.86 -1.82 -1.56
CA LEU A 122 10.17 -1.05 -0.54
C LEU A 122 10.42 0.47 -0.69
N PRO A 123 9.45 1.30 -0.23
CA PRO A 123 9.68 2.71 0.08
C PRO A 123 10.91 2.89 0.97
N GLU A 124 11.66 3.98 0.77
CA GLU A 124 12.92 4.26 1.46
C GLU A 124 12.82 4.09 2.99
N GLU A 125 11.73 4.59 3.57
CA GLU A 125 11.44 4.57 5.00
C GLU A 125 11.24 3.16 5.58
N LEU A 126 10.85 2.19 4.74
CA LEU A 126 10.62 0.80 5.13
C LEU A 126 11.84 -0.10 4.88
N ARG A 127 12.80 0.32 4.05
CA ARG A 127 13.99 -0.50 3.70
C ARG A 127 14.81 -0.90 4.92
N GLY A 128 14.92 -0.01 5.90
CA GLY A 128 15.67 -0.27 7.13
C GLY A 128 15.12 -1.40 7.98
N LEU A 129 13.81 -1.69 7.88
CA LEU A 129 13.11 -2.68 8.70
C LEU A 129 13.45 -4.12 8.32
N VAL A 130 13.79 -4.32 7.04
CA VAL A 130 14.09 -5.66 6.51
C VAL A 130 15.59 -5.95 6.51
N ARG A 131 16.44 -5.02 6.97
CA ARG A 131 17.89 -5.24 7.00
C ARG A 131 18.25 -6.23 8.11
N ARG A 132 18.98 -7.28 7.76
CA ARG A 132 19.45 -8.30 8.71
C ARG A 132 20.99 -8.35 8.76
N PRO A 133 21.57 -8.58 9.94
CA PRO A 133 23.03 -8.75 10.08
C PRO A 133 23.51 -10.14 9.68
N THR A 134 22.62 -11.13 9.65
CA THR A 134 22.92 -12.54 9.36
C THR A 134 22.25 -13.00 8.06
N GLU A 135 22.87 -13.98 7.40
CA GLU A 135 22.30 -14.62 6.20
C GLU A 135 21.27 -15.70 6.56
N ASP A 136 21.42 -16.33 7.71
CA ASP A 136 20.58 -17.44 8.13
C ASP A 136 19.17 -16.99 8.56
N PRO A 137 18.11 -17.59 7.99
CA PRO A 137 16.74 -17.34 8.42
C PRO A 137 16.44 -18.02 9.76
N GLU A 138 15.66 -17.35 10.60
CA GLU A 138 15.06 -17.98 11.77
C GLU A 138 14.00 -19.00 11.37
N ARG A 139 13.94 -20.12 12.11
CA ARG A 139 12.98 -21.18 11.86
C ARG A 139 11.79 -21.04 12.79
N PHE A 140 10.74 -20.40 12.30
CA PHE A 140 9.45 -20.38 12.98
C PHE A 140 8.30 -20.53 11.99
N GLY A 141 7.16 -20.95 12.54
CA GLY A 141 5.94 -21.17 11.78
C GLY A 141 4.97 -19.99 11.81
N LEU A 142 3.83 -20.15 11.14
CA LEU A 142 2.84 -19.11 10.92
C LEU A 142 2.20 -18.61 12.21
N ALA A 143 1.96 -19.51 13.17
CA ALA A 143 1.40 -19.12 14.47
C ALA A 143 2.36 -18.19 15.24
N GLU A 144 3.66 -18.50 15.21
CA GLU A 144 4.71 -17.66 15.81
C GLU A 144 4.87 -16.35 15.02
N PHE A 145 4.79 -16.39 13.69
CA PHE A 145 4.80 -15.20 12.85
C PHE A 145 3.71 -14.21 13.29
N PHE A 146 2.46 -14.67 13.45
CA PHE A 146 1.39 -13.80 13.94
C PHE A 146 1.59 -13.36 15.39
N GLY A 147 2.14 -14.22 16.25
CA GLY A 147 2.48 -13.86 17.63
C GLY A 147 3.49 -12.70 17.69
N ARG A 148 4.51 -12.73 16.84
CA ARG A 148 5.49 -11.65 16.71
C ARG A 148 4.87 -10.37 16.16
N VAL A 149 4.06 -10.46 15.10
CA VAL A 149 3.35 -9.30 14.54
C VAL A 149 2.44 -8.66 15.59
N GLN A 150 1.66 -9.48 16.30
CA GLN A 150 0.79 -9.05 17.40
C GLN A 150 1.59 -8.30 18.47
N SER A 151 2.69 -8.89 18.94
CA SER A 151 3.53 -8.31 19.99
C SER A 151 4.20 -7.00 19.57
N ARG A 152 4.66 -6.91 18.31
CA ARG A 152 5.36 -5.73 17.78
C ARG A 152 4.41 -4.57 17.47
N ALA A 153 3.25 -4.87 16.89
CA ALA A 153 2.26 -3.87 16.52
C ALA A 153 1.35 -3.45 17.68
N GLY A 154 1.29 -4.23 18.78
CA GLY A 154 0.44 -3.93 19.92
C GLY A 154 -1.06 -4.08 19.62
N VAL A 155 -1.41 -5.02 18.74
CA VAL A 155 -2.79 -5.26 18.29
C VAL A 155 -3.31 -6.62 18.78
N ASP A 156 -4.58 -6.90 18.58
CA ASP A 156 -5.13 -8.23 18.82
C ASP A 156 -4.73 -9.23 17.71
N ARG A 157 -4.93 -10.52 17.97
CA ARG A 157 -4.55 -11.59 17.05
C ARG A 157 -5.24 -11.47 15.68
N GLN A 158 -6.51 -11.10 15.65
CA GLN A 158 -7.25 -11.02 14.40
C GLN A 158 -6.72 -9.86 13.55
N ALA A 159 -6.50 -8.70 14.16
CA ALA A 159 -5.87 -7.55 13.49
C ALA A 159 -4.45 -7.87 12.98
N ALA A 160 -3.66 -8.64 13.74
CA ALA A 160 -2.34 -9.09 13.28
C ALA A 160 -2.43 -10.01 12.05
N THR A 161 -3.37 -10.95 12.04
CA THR A 161 -3.58 -11.86 10.90
C THR A 161 -4.09 -11.14 9.66
N ASP A 162 -5.19 -10.39 9.79
CA ASP A 162 -5.79 -9.63 8.69
C ASP A 162 -4.80 -8.57 8.15
N GLY A 163 -4.07 -7.93 9.06
CA GLY A 163 -3.06 -6.94 8.76
C GLY A 163 -1.84 -7.50 8.03
N ALA A 164 -1.29 -8.62 8.49
CA ALA A 164 -0.16 -9.23 7.80
C ALA A 164 -0.53 -9.74 6.40
N GLN A 165 -1.75 -10.26 6.23
CA GLN A 165 -2.27 -10.62 4.92
C GLN A 165 -2.39 -9.39 4.00
N ALA A 166 -2.94 -8.28 4.52
CA ALA A 166 -3.02 -7.02 3.80
C ALA A 166 -1.65 -6.51 3.32
N VAL A 167 -0.62 -6.62 4.15
CA VAL A 167 0.75 -6.24 3.79
C VAL A 167 1.30 -7.15 2.68
N LEU A 168 1.10 -8.46 2.76
CA LEU A 168 1.53 -9.40 1.72
C LEU A 168 0.80 -9.21 0.39
N ASP A 169 -0.47 -8.81 0.42
CA ASP A 169 -1.23 -8.46 -0.78
C ASP A 169 -0.71 -7.14 -1.39
N THR A 170 -0.44 -6.12 -0.56
CA THR A 170 0.18 -4.87 -1.04
C THR A 170 1.56 -5.10 -1.64
N LEU A 171 2.39 -5.95 -1.02
CA LEU A 171 3.69 -6.33 -1.59
C LEU A 171 3.56 -7.02 -2.95
N ARG A 172 2.53 -7.84 -3.15
CA ARG A 172 2.27 -8.48 -4.45
C ARG A 172 1.94 -7.47 -5.55
N GLU A 173 1.27 -6.38 -5.19
CA GLU A 173 0.86 -5.34 -6.12
C GLU A 173 1.99 -4.34 -6.40
N SER A 174 2.84 -4.06 -5.40
CA SER A 174 3.89 -3.05 -5.51
C SER A 174 5.27 -3.59 -5.94
N ALA A 175 5.61 -4.82 -5.58
CA ALA A 175 6.88 -5.45 -5.95
C ALA A 175 6.80 -6.09 -7.34
N SER A 176 7.95 -6.33 -7.96
CA SER A 176 7.96 -7.10 -9.20
C SER A 176 7.49 -8.54 -8.95
N ALA A 177 6.85 -9.15 -9.96
CA ALA A 177 6.36 -10.52 -9.86
C ALA A 177 7.46 -11.55 -9.56
N LYS A 178 8.69 -11.27 -10.01
CA LYS A 178 9.87 -12.10 -9.71
C LYS A 178 10.22 -12.03 -8.23
N GLU A 179 10.42 -10.83 -7.70
CA GLU A 179 10.81 -10.65 -6.30
C GLU A 179 9.74 -11.16 -5.33
N TYR A 180 8.46 -10.97 -5.65
CA TYR A 180 7.38 -11.56 -4.85
C TYR A 180 7.39 -13.09 -4.90
N GLY A 181 7.68 -13.68 -6.08
CA GLY A 181 7.83 -15.13 -6.23
C GLY A 181 8.98 -15.68 -5.39
N ASP A 182 10.16 -15.06 -5.51
CA ASP A 182 11.36 -15.45 -4.77
C ASP A 182 11.16 -15.34 -3.24
N LEU A 183 10.43 -14.30 -2.78
CA LEU A 183 10.00 -14.16 -1.38
C LEU A 183 9.11 -15.34 -0.94
N VAL A 184 8.06 -15.67 -1.70
CA VAL A 184 7.10 -16.74 -1.37
C VAL A 184 7.77 -18.11 -1.34
N ASP A 185 8.73 -18.35 -2.22
CA ASP A 185 9.46 -19.62 -2.31
C ASP A 185 10.34 -19.90 -1.08
N GLN A 186 10.69 -18.87 -0.31
CA GLN A 186 11.40 -19.05 0.97
C GLN A 186 10.50 -19.28 2.19
N LEU A 187 9.20 -19.00 2.06
CA LEU A 187 8.27 -19.17 3.17
C LEU A 187 7.82 -20.64 3.27
N PRO A 188 7.65 -21.17 4.50
CA PRO A 188 7.04 -22.48 4.71
C PRO A 188 5.67 -22.59 4.05
N GLN A 189 5.30 -23.80 3.63
CA GLN A 189 4.03 -24.05 2.92
C GLN A 189 2.79 -23.52 3.65
N GLU A 190 2.77 -23.52 4.97
CA GLU A 190 1.70 -22.96 5.79
C GLU A 190 1.46 -21.45 5.57
N PHE A 191 2.44 -20.69 5.06
CA PHE A 191 2.27 -19.28 4.70
C PHE A 191 1.51 -19.09 3.38
N TRP A 192 1.40 -20.13 2.55
CA TRP A 192 0.78 -20.01 1.22
C TRP A 192 -0.71 -19.69 1.26
N GLN A 193 -1.35 -19.90 2.42
CA GLN A 193 -2.73 -19.44 2.64
C GLN A 193 -2.83 -17.91 2.70
N LEU A 194 -1.75 -17.20 3.06
CA LEU A 194 -1.66 -15.74 3.04
C LEU A 194 -1.22 -15.21 1.68
N THR A 195 -0.37 -15.97 0.99
CA THR A 195 0.21 -15.59 -0.30
C THR A 195 -0.55 -16.19 -1.48
N GLY A 196 -1.80 -16.64 -1.24
CA GLY A 196 -2.59 -17.48 -2.14
C GLY A 196 -2.54 -16.99 -3.59
N PRO A 197 -2.73 -17.87 -4.59
CA PRO A 197 -2.52 -17.49 -5.97
C PRO A 197 -3.37 -16.25 -6.28
N GLY A 198 -2.73 -15.12 -6.55
CA GLY A 198 -3.42 -14.03 -7.25
C GLY A 198 -4.02 -14.71 -8.46
N THR A 199 -5.36 -14.77 -8.53
CA THR A 199 -6.17 -15.47 -9.54
C THR A 199 -5.36 -15.82 -10.80
N GLY A 200 -4.76 -17.02 -10.84
CA GLY A 200 -3.74 -17.31 -11.85
C GLY A 200 -2.90 -18.58 -11.68
N ARG A 201 -2.96 -19.29 -10.54
CA ARG A 201 -2.39 -20.64 -10.42
C ARG A 201 -3.49 -21.69 -10.43
N LEU A 202 -4.23 -21.75 -11.53
CA LEU A 202 -4.96 -22.96 -11.92
C LEU A 202 -4.16 -23.63 -13.03
N GLU A 203 -3.30 -24.57 -12.67
CA GLU A 203 -2.92 -25.64 -13.59
C GLU A 203 -2.81 -26.94 -12.79
N PRO A 204 -3.79 -27.84 -12.88
CA PRO A 204 -3.48 -29.25 -12.80
C PRO A 204 -3.01 -29.70 -14.18
N ARG A 205 -1.68 -29.80 -14.30
CA ARG A 205 -0.97 -30.63 -15.28
C ARG A 205 -1.73 -31.94 -15.49
N ARG A 206 -2.42 -32.09 -16.62
CA ARG A 206 -2.99 -33.38 -17.03
C ARG A 206 -1.85 -34.30 -17.46
N VAL A 207 -1.34 -35.07 -16.51
CA VAL A 207 -0.57 -36.28 -16.76
C VAL A 207 -1.56 -37.38 -17.17
N GLY A 208 -1.39 -37.87 -18.40
CA GLY A 208 -1.67 -39.24 -18.85
C GLY A 208 -3.09 -39.81 -18.68
N THR A 209 -3.71 -40.13 -19.81
CA THR A 209 -3.86 -41.53 -20.23
C THR A 209 -3.83 -41.58 -21.75
#